data_AF-A0A425WGH9-F1
#
_entry.id   AF-A0A425WGH9-F1
#
_cell.length_a   1.000
_cell.length_b   1.000
_cell.length_c   1.000
_cell.angle_alpha   90.00
_cell.angle_beta   90.00
_cell.angle_gamma   90.00
#
_symmetry.space_group_name_H-M   'P 1'
#
loop_
_entity.id
_entity.type
_entity.pdbx_description
1 polymer ?
#
loop_
_entity_poly.entity_id
_entity_poly.type
_entity_poly.pdbx_seq_one_letter_code
_entity_poly.pdbx_strand_id
1 'polypeptide(L)'
;MAYRFEKRFNSFKKSLESLKTARDRDWTDDFVLSGTGAKFCITFELAWKTIKDVLIEYYGIDDFVTGSPKDTLRRAFKTDLIDDDSWLKMATLRNEIAHDYDLDLVEESMQAITGEYVSLFEKLVEKINAICEK
;
A
#
# COMPACT_ATOMS: atom_id res chain seq x y z
N MET A 1 12.37 7.21 17.52
CA MET A 1 11.57 7.12 16.29
C MET A 1 11.19 8.51 15.83
N ALA A 2 11.27 8.84 14.53
CA ALA A 2 10.83 10.16 14.10
C ALA A 2 9.31 10.29 14.22
N TYR A 3 8.81 11.36 14.87
CA TYR A 3 7.38 11.65 15.04
C TYR A 3 6.57 11.59 13.73
N ARG A 4 7.22 11.93 12.62
CA ARG A 4 6.64 11.88 11.27
C ARG A 4 6.34 10.45 10.82
N PHE A 5 7.25 9.51 11.08
CA PHE A 5 7.05 8.09 10.76
C PHE A 5 5.89 7.52 11.56
N GLU A 6 5.87 7.70 12.89
CA GLU A 6 4.81 7.15 13.74
C GLU A 6 3.41 7.63 13.32
N LYS A 7 3.27 8.93 13.03
CA LYS A 7 2.02 9.49 12.51
C LYS A 7 1.61 8.83 11.20
N ARG A 8 2.54 8.71 10.25
CA ARG A 8 2.27 8.12 8.94
C ARG A 8 1.91 6.65 9.05
N PHE A 9 2.64 5.89 9.85
CA PHE A 9 2.37 4.48 10.08
C PHE A 9 1.01 4.26 10.75
N ASN A 10 0.62 5.12 11.70
CA ASN A 10 -0.73 5.08 12.26
C ASN A 10 -1.81 5.41 11.21
N SER A 11 -1.58 6.42 10.35
CA SER A 11 -2.46 6.72 9.23
C SER A 11 -2.59 5.55 8.25
N PHE A 12 -1.47 4.88 7.93
CA PHE A 12 -1.48 3.69 7.09
C PHE A 12 -2.35 2.58 7.70
N LYS A 13 -2.14 2.23 8.98
CA LYS A 13 -2.95 1.22 9.67
C LYS A 13 -4.44 1.56 9.65
N LYS A 14 -4.82 2.82 9.93
CA LYS A 14 -6.23 3.26 9.89
C LYS A 14 -6.83 3.16 8.49
N SER A 15 -6.07 3.53 7.46
CA SER A 15 -6.51 3.43 6.06
C SER A 15 -6.71 1.97 5.64
N LEU A 16 -5.80 1.09 6.05
CA LEU A 16 -5.88 -0.35 5.82
C LEU A 16 -7.12 -0.96 6.47
N GLU A 17 -7.41 -0.65 7.74
CA GLU A 17 -8.63 -1.12 8.40
C GLU A 17 -9.90 -0.65 7.67
N SER A 18 -9.91 0.60 7.19
CA SER A 18 -11.02 1.12 6.38
C SER A 18 -11.15 0.42 5.02
N LEU A 19 -10.04 0.02 4.40
CA LEU A 19 -10.02 -0.72 3.14
C LEU A 19 -10.54 -2.16 3.32
N LYS A 20 -10.20 -2.83 4.43
CA LYS A 20 -10.68 -4.19 4.74
C LYS A 20 -12.19 -4.28 4.75
N THR A 21 -12.88 -3.23 5.22
CA THR A 21 -14.35 -3.19 5.23
C THR A 21 -15.00 -3.32 3.86
N ALA A 22 -14.25 -3.13 2.76
CA ALA A 22 -14.76 -3.32 1.40
C ALA A 22 -15.03 -4.79 1.05
N ARG A 23 -14.44 -5.74 1.79
CA ARG A 23 -14.68 -7.20 1.63
C ARG A 23 -16.14 -7.58 1.85
N ASP A 24 -16.82 -6.87 2.74
CA ASP A 24 -18.19 -7.18 3.18
C ASP A 24 -19.24 -6.28 2.52
N ARG A 25 -18.87 -5.55 1.45
CA ARG A 25 -19.75 -4.61 0.75
C ARG A 25 -20.29 -5.21 -0.55
N ASP A 26 -21.42 -4.67 -0.98
CA ASP A 26 -22.00 -4.98 -2.28
C ASP A 26 -21.20 -4.32 -3.40
N TRP A 27 -20.53 -5.13 -4.23
CA TRP A 27 -19.72 -4.66 -5.36
C TRP A 27 -20.54 -4.34 -6.61
N THR A 28 -21.87 -4.52 -6.57
CA THR A 28 -22.75 -4.04 -7.65
C THR A 28 -23.07 -2.55 -7.53
N ASP A 29 -22.68 -1.92 -6.40
CA ASP A 29 -22.84 -0.49 -6.16
C ASP A 29 -21.61 0.30 -6.62
N ASP A 30 -21.76 1.11 -7.66
CA ASP A 30 -20.70 1.97 -8.21
C ASP A 30 -20.03 2.87 -7.16
N PHE A 31 -20.76 3.33 -6.13
CA PHE A 31 -20.19 4.12 -5.05
C PHE A 31 -19.26 3.30 -4.16
N VAL A 32 -19.59 2.03 -3.93
CA VAL A 32 -18.73 1.10 -3.18
C VAL A 32 -17.46 0.84 -3.97
N LEU A 33 -17.58 0.59 -5.27
CA LEU A 33 -16.43 0.37 -6.15
C LEU A 33 -15.50 1.60 -6.13
N SER A 34 -16.06 2.80 -6.30
CA SER A 34 -15.29 4.04 -6.40
C SER A 34 -14.63 4.39 -5.06
N GLY A 35 -15.38 4.24 -3.98
CA GLY A 35 -14.87 4.41 -2.62
C GLY A 35 -13.75 3.42 -2.29
N THR A 36 -13.84 2.17 -2.77
CA THR A 36 -12.82 1.15 -2.53
C THR A 36 -11.54 1.45 -3.32
N GLY A 37 -11.66 1.81 -4.60
CA GLY A 37 -10.52 2.24 -5.42
C GLY A 37 -9.80 3.45 -4.82
N ALA A 38 -10.55 4.46 -4.38
CA ALA A 38 -9.98 5.64 -3.73
C ALA A 38 -9.26 5.30 -2.41
N LYS A 39 -9.88 4.47 -1.56
CA LYS A 39 -9.26 3.97 -0.32
C LYS A 39 -7.99 3.17 -0.61
N PHE A 40 -7.99 2.34 -1.65
CA PHE A 40 -6.80 1.59 -2.07
C PHE A 40 -5.67 2.54 -2.46
N CYS A 41 -5.93 3.54 -3.31
CA CYS A 41 -4.95 4.55 -3.72
C CYS A 41 -4.33 5.27 -2.51
N ILE A 42 -5.15 5.70 -1.55
CA ILE A 42 -4.68 6.36 -0.32
C ILE A 42 -3.85 5.39 0.54
N THR A 43 -4.32 4.16 0.69
CA THR A 43 -3.63 3.12 1.49
C THR A 43 -2.26 2.81 0.90
N PHE A 44 -2.18 2.62 -0.42
CA PHE A 44 -0.92 2.40 -1.13
C PHE A 44 0.03 3.60 -0.97
N GLU A 45 -0.47 4.82 -1.11
CA GLU A 45 0.32 6.05 -0.97
C GLU A 45 0.95 6.19 0.42
N LEU A 46 0.20 5.82 1.45
CA LEU A 46 0.71 5.78 2.82
C LEU A 46 1.73 4.66 2.99
N ALA A 47 1.45 3.46 2.47
CA ALA A 47 2.31 2.29 2.59
C ALA A 47 3.71 2.53 2.00
N TRP A 48 3.83 2.97 0.75
CA TRP A 48 5.14 3.13 0.13
C TRP A 48 5.95 4.27 0.79
N LYS A 49 5.28 5.31 1.29
CA LYS A 49 5.97 6.36 2.06
C LYS A 49 6.46 5.84 3.41
N THR A 50 5.67 5.00 4.08
CA THR A 50 6.09 4.32 5.31
C THR A 50 7.29 3.40 5.05
N ILE A 51 7.26 2.61 3.97
CA ILE A 51 8.41 1.81 3.52
C ILE A 51 9.64 2.70 3.36
N LYS A 52 9.51 3.84 2.68
CA LYS A 52 10.61 4.79 2.49
C LYS A 52 11.19 5.27 3.81
N ASP A 53 10.35 5.64 4.77
CA ASP A 53 10.81 6.05 6.08
C ASP A 53 11.57 4.92 6.79
N VAL A 54 11.07 3.68 6.72
CA VAL A 54 11.74 2.51 7.32
C VAL A 54 13.12 2.29 6.70
N LEU A 55 13.22 2.36 5.37
CA LEU A 55 14.49 2.24 4.66
C LEU A 55 15.50 3.30 5.11
N ILE A 56 15.05 4.54 5.30
CA ILE A 56 15.92 5.63 5.77
C ILE A 56 16.29 5.45 7.25
N GLU A 57 15.31 5.26 8.13
CA GLU A 57 15.50 5.30 9.59
C GLU A 57 16.14 4.02 10.15
N TYR A 58 15.88 2.86 9.56
CA TYR A 58 16.34 1.56 10.08
C TYR A 58 17.41 0.90 9.23
N TYR A 59 17.39 1.09 7.91
CA TYR A 59 18.35 0.48 7.00
C TYR A 59 19.44 1.45 6.54
N GLY A 60 19.32 2.75 6.86
CA GLY A 60 20.27 3.77 6.44
C GLY A 60 20.30 3.99 4.92
N ILE A 61 19.23 3.63 4.22
CA ILE A 61 19.10 3.77 2.76
C ILE A 61 18.36 5.07 2.47
N ASP A 62 19.10 6.11 2.11
CA ASP A 62 18.58 7.43 1.73
C ASP A 62 18.89 7.83 0.27
N ASP A 63 19.58 6.96 -0.48
CA ASP A 63 20.05 7.16 -1.85
C ASP A 63 18.98 6.94 -2.95
N PHE A 64 17.76 7.46 -2.75
CA PHE A 64 16.68 7.29 -3.73
C PHE A 64 16.91 8.17 -4.96
N VAL A 65 17.22 7.53 -6.10
CA VAL A 65 17.51 8.20 -7.38
C VAL A 65 16.37 9.11 -7.84
N THR A 66 15.13 8.62 -7.74
CA THR A 66 13.93 9.36 -8.15
C THR A 66 13.04 9.72 -6.97
N GLY A 67 13.17 8.99 -5.86
CA GLY A 67 12.26 9.10 -4.72
C GLY A 67 10.83 8.64 -5.01
N SER A 68 10.59 7.99 -6.16
CA SER A 68 9.29 7.52 -6.61
C SER A 68 8.84 6.25 -5.86
N PRO A 69 7.54 5.87 -5.94
CA PRO A 69 7.06 4.61 -5.36
C PRO A 69 7.81 3.41 -5.92
N LYS A 70 7.99 3.32 -7.24
CA LYS A 70 8.68 2.18 -7.89
C LYS A 70 10.14 2.04 -7.43
N ASP A 71 10.85 3.15 -7.29
CA ASP A 71 12.24 3.17 -6.81
C ASP A 71 12.33 2.72 -5.34
N THR A 72 11.42 3.22 -4.50
CA THR A 72 11.29 2.80 -3.10
C THR A 72 11.01 1.31 -2.97
N LEU A 73 10.03 0.79 -3.72
CA LEU A 73 9.65 -0.62 -3.69
C LEU A 73 10.79 -1.54 -4.13
N ARG A 74 11.54 -1.15 -5.18
CA ARG A 74 12.73 -1.91 -5.61
C ARG A 74 13.81 -1.99 -4.54
N ARG A 75 13.99 -0.93 -3.74
CA ARG A 75 14.90 -0.95 -2.59
C ARG A 75 14.36 -1.85 -1.47
N ALA A 76 13.06 -1.74 -1.16
CA ALA A 76 12.41 -2.54 -0.13
C ALA A 76 12.46 -4.05 -0.42
N PHE A 77 12.36 -4.43 -1.69
CA PHE A 77 12.52 -5.83 -2.11
C PHE A 77 13.94 -6.34 -1.83
N LYS A 78 14.97 -5.53 -2.09
CA LYS A 78 16.37 -5.90 -1.81
C LYS A 78 16.70 -6.03 -0.32
N THR A 79 15.89 -5.44 0.55
CA THR A 79 16.06 -5.52 2.01
C THR A 79 15.12 -6.55 2.65
N ASP A 80 14.47 -7.41 1.86
CA ASP A 80 13.45 -8.37 2.31
C ASP A 80 12.31 -7.75 3.12
N LEU A 81 12.07 -6.44 2.97
CA LEU A 81 10.99 -5.73 3.65
C LEU A 81 9.64 -6.04 2.99
N ILE A 82 9.65 -6.33 1.69
CA ILE A 82 8.51 -6.82 0.91
C ILE A 82 8.93 -8.08 0.12
N ASP A 83 7.97 -8.97 -0.16
CA ASP A 83 8.27 -10.35 -0.56
C ASP A 83 8.31 -10.58 -2.08
N ASP A 84 7.58 -9.79 -2.89
CA ASP A 84 7.44 -10.04 -4.32
C ASP A 84 7.09 -8.79 -5.15
N ASP A 85 7.02 -8.99 -6.48
CA ASP A 85 6.68 -7.99 -7.48
C ASP A 85 5.21 -7.54 -7.47
N SER A 86 4.33 -8.13 -6.65
CA SER A 86 2.93 -7.70 -6.55
C SER A 86 2.80 -6.27 -6.06
N TRP A 87 3.80 -5.74 -5.35
CA TRP A 87 3.88 -4.31 -5.04
C TRP A 87 4.05 -3.42 -6.28
N LEU A 88 4.75 -3.89 -7.31
CA LEU A 88 4.85 -3.17 -8.58
C LEU A 88 3.56 -3.28 -9.39
N LYS A 89 2.83 -4.39 -9.29
CA LYS A 89 1.48 -4.53 -9.85
C LYS A 89 0.50 -3.57 -9.17
N MET A 90 0.51 -3.48 -7.84
CA MET A 90 -0.26 -2.49 -7.08
C MET A 90 0.04 -1.05 -7.53
N ALA A 91 1.33 -0.72 -7.74
CA ALA A 91 1.73 0.60 -8.22
C ALA A 91 1.17 0.92 -9.62
N THR A 92 1.01 -0.10 -10.45
CA THR A 92 0.45 0.03 -11.81
C THR A 92 -1.07 0.19 -11.74
N LEU A 93 -1.76 -0.69 -11.00
CA LEU A 93 -3.20 -0.59 -10.78
C LEU A 93 -3.60 0.75 -10.15
N ARG A 94 -2.82 1.26 -9.19
CA ARG A 94 -3.06 2.58 -8.59
C ARG A 94 -3.00 3.71 -9.61
N ASN A 95 -2.17 3.60 -10.65
CA ASN A 95 -2.14 4.59 -11.72
C ASN A 95 -3.36 4.44 -12.65
N GLU A 96 -3.76 3.21 -12.96
CA GLU A 96 -4.95 2.91 -13.77
C GLU A 96 -6.21 3.43 -13.09
N ILE A 97 -6.46 3.07 -11.82
CA ILE A 97 -7.61 3.54 -11.03
C ILE A 97 -7.63 5.07 -10.89
N ALA A 98 -6.48 5.72 -10.85
CA ALA A 98 -6.40 7.18 -10.73
C ALA A 98 -6.68 7.93 -12.03
N HIS A 99 -6.61 7.26 -13.19
CA HIS A 99 -6.72 7.88 -14.50
C HIS A 99 -7.96 7.42 -15.29
N ASP A 100 -8.32 6.15 -15.21
CA ASP A 100 -9.22 5.48 -16.15
C ASP A 100 -10.11 4.49 -15.39
N TYR A 101 -11.09 5.04 -14.66
CA TYR A 101 -12.09 4.29 -13.91
C TYR A 101 -13.11 3.66 -14.88
N ASP A 102 -12.63 2.88 -15.85
CA ASP A 102 -13.48 2.20 -16.81
C ASP A 102 -14.08 0.96 -16.14
N LEU A 103 -15.40 0.84 -16.25
CA LEU A 103 -16.24 -0.07 -15.44
C LEU A 103 -15.94 -1.56 -15.67
N ASP A 104 -15.26 -1.90 -16.76
CA ASP A 104 -14.90 -3.28 -17.12
C ASP A 104 -13.67 -3.81 -16.37
N LEU A 105 -12.85 -2.96 -15.76
CA LEU A 105 -11.67 -3.38 -14.98
C LEU A 105 -11.99 -3.66 -13.51
N VAL A 106 -13.25 -3.49 -13.10
CA VAL A 106 -13.60 -3.25 -11.70
C VAL A 106 -13.63 -4.52 -10.86
N GLU A 107 -14.19 -5.62 -11.35
CA GLU A 107 -14.36 -6.83 -10.51
C GLU A 107 -13.02 -7.49 -10.17
N GLU A 108 -12.17 -7.74 -11.18
CA GLU A 108 -10.84 -8.34 -10.95
C GLU A 108 -9.97 -7.43 -10.06
N SER A 109 -10.03 -6.11 -10.28
CA SER A 109 -9.33 -5.14 -9.46
C SER A 109 -9.83 -5.15 -8.01
N MET A 110 -11.14 -5.22 -7.79
CA MET A 110 -11.70 -5.30 -6.43
C MET A 110 -11.33 -6.60 -5.73
N GLN A 111 -11.33 -7.73 -6.46
CA GLN A 111 -10.89 -9.00 -5.92
C GLN A 111 -9.40 -8.97 -5.54
N ALA A 112 -8.55 -8.41 -6.39
CA ALA A 112 -7.11 -8.25 -6.10
C ALA A 112 -6.88 -7.30 -4.91
N ILE A 113 -7.57 -6.16 -4.88
CA ILE A 113 -7.49 -5.16 -3.80
C ILE A 113 -7.91 -5.77 -2.47
N THR A 114 -9.11 -6.35 -2.42
CA THR A 114 -9.68 -6.85 -1.17
C THR A 114 -9.06 -8.18 -0.75
N GLY A 115 -8.53 -8.97 -1.67
CA GLY A 115 -7.80 -10.21 -1.39
C GLY A 115 -6.30 -9.96 -1.21
N GLU A 116 -5.55 -10.19 -2.30
CA GLU A 116 -4.08 -10.22 -2.32
C GLU A 116 -3.45 -8.97 -1.70
N TYR A 117 -3.89 -7.78 -2.11
CA TYR A 117 -3.22 -6.54 -1.74
C TYR A 117 -3.45 -6.14 -0.28
N VAL A 118 -4.66 -6.35 0.25
CA VAL A 118 -4.89 -6.20 1.69
C VAL A 118 -3.97 -7.12 2.49
N SER A 119 -3.81 -8.39 2.08
CA SER A 119 -2.91 -9.31 2.77
C SER A 119 -1.44 -8.89 2.69
N LEU A 120 -0.99 -8.29 1.58
CA LEU A 120 0.36 -7.72 1.47
C LEU A 120 0.55 -6.52 2.41
N PHE A 121 -0.46 -5.65 2.54
CA PHE A 121 -0.41 -4.53 3.49
C PHE A 121 -0.38 -5.01 4.95
N GLU A 122 -1.13 -6.06 5.29
CA GLU A 122 -1.11 -6.68 6.63
C GLU A 122 0.28 -7.23 6.98
N LYS A 123 0.88 -8.00 6.07
CA LYS A 123 2.26 -8.51 6.23
C LYS A 123 3.28 -7.38 6.42
N LEU A 124 3.13 -6.28 5.68
CA LEU A 124 4.00 -5.12 5.86
C LEU A 124 3.85 -4.53 7.27
N VAL A 125 2.62 -4.38 7.78
CA VAL A 125 2.38 -3.89 9.14
C VAL A 125 3.05 -4.78 10.17
N GLU A 126 2.91 -6.10 10.04
CA GLU A 126 3.55 -7.08 10.93
C GLU A 126 5.08 -6.96 10.90
N LYS A 127 5.69 -6.92 9.70
CA LYS A 127 7.14 -6.74 9.55
C LYS A 127 7.63 -5.43 10.18
N ILE A 128 6.93 -4.33 9.95
CA ILE A 128 7.32 -3.03 10.51
C ILE A 128 7.21 -3.05 12.04
N ASN A 129 6.13 -3.61 12.61
CA ASN A 129 6.01 -3.73 14.07
C ASN A 129 7.19 -4.55 14.64
N ALA A 130 7.54 -5.67 14.01
CA ALA A 130 8.68 -6.50 14.44
C ALA A 130 10.04 -5.80 14.33
N ILE A 131 10.18 -4.82 13.43
CA ILE A 131 11.37 -3.95 13.34
C ILE A 131 11.35 -2.89 14.45
N CYS A 132 10.19 -2.32 14.76
CA CYS A 132 10.05 -1.29 15.79
C CYS A 132 10.14 -1.82 17.22
N GLU A 133 9.85 -3.10 17.45
CA GLU A 133 9.98 -3.76 18.76
C GLU A 133 11.42 -4.18 19.11
N LYS A 134 12.34 -4.13 18.14
CA LYS A 134 13.78 -4.40 18.32
C LYS A 134 14.55 -3.12 18.64
#